data_AF-A0A965FAD4-F1
#
_entry.id   AF-A0A965FAD4-F1
#
_cell.length_a   1.000
_cell.length_b   1.000
_cell.length_c   1.000
_cell.angle_alpha   90.00
_cell.angle_beta   90.00
_cell.angle_gamma   90.00
#
_symmetry.space_group_name_H-M   'P 1'
#
loop_
_entity.id
_entity.type
_entity.pdbx_description
1 polymer ?
#
loop_
_entity_poly.entity_id
_entity_poly.type
_entity_poly.pdbx_seq_one_letter_code
_entity_poly.pdbx_strand_id
1 'polypeptide(L)'
;MEMKASLPAAKGQLALELPITARLGREDFLQAQANERALSMIDKWPQWPDIILQLYGPPGSGKSHLLSIWTQCAQACVYQGSALPTVEELERTAPLALGIDNIDRVHDETALFHVLN
;
A
#
# COMPACT_ATOMS: atom_id res chain seq x y z
N MET A 1 23.40 -14.50 57.63
CA MET A 1 24.34 -14.29 56.51
C MET A 1 23.74 -15.01 55.32
N GLU A 2 23.11 -14.40 54.33
CA GLU A 2 22.79 -13.02 54.02
C GLU A 2 21.31 -12.93 53.62
N MET A 3 20.67 -11.87 54.10
CA MET A 3 19.34 -11.42 53.70
C MET A 3 19.59 -10.26 52.71
N LYS A 4 19.16 -10.38 51.45
CA LYS A 4 19.08 -9.24 50.51
C LYS A 4 17.71 -9.34 49.82
N ALA A 5 16.71 -8.72 50.42
CA ALA A 5 16.30 -7.31 50.21
C ALA A 5 15.40 -7.18 48.97
N SER A 6 14.09 -7.16 49.24
CA SER A 6 13.05 -6.75 48.31
C SER A 6 13.31 -5.32 47.83
N LEU A 7 13.37 -5.11 46.51
CA LEU A 7 13.47 -3.78 45.93
C LEU A 7 12.09 -3.09 45.97
N PRO A 8 12.02 -1.80 46.32
CA PRO A 8 10.76 -1.06 46.33
C PRO A 8 10.19 -0.97 44.90
N ALA A 9 8.87 -1.14 44.76
CA ALA A 9 8.16 -0.97 43.51
C ALA A 9 8.29 0.49 43.03
N ALA A 10 9.31 0.75 42.21
CA ALA A 10 9.44 2.01 41.50
C ALA A 10 8.23 2.18 40.58
N LYS A 11 7.73 3.42 40.43
CA LYS A 11 6.80 3.83 39.38
C LYS A 11 7.46 3.62 38.01
N GLY A 12 7.56 2.37 37.58
CA GLY A 12 8.14 1.96 36.31
C GLY A 12 7.10 2.13 35.20
N GLN A 13 7.55 2.63 34.05
CA GLN A 13 6.73 2.68 32.84
C GLN A 13 6.31 1.25 32.46
N LEU A 14 5.01 1.04 32.32
CA LEU A 14 4.47 -0.22 31.80
C LEU A 14 4.81 -0.29 30.30
N ALA A 15 5.50 -1.34 29.89
CA ALA A 15 5.66 -1.66 28.48
C ALA A 15 4.29 -2.15 27.97
N LEU A 16 3.62 -1.30 27.20
CA LEU A 16 2.39 -1.67 26.50
C LEU A 16 2.78 -2.33 25.19
N GLU A 17 2.47 -3.62 25.05
CA GLU A 17 2.48 -4.28 23.74
C GLU A 17 1.29 -3.73 22.94
N LEU A 18 1.57 -2.74 22.10
CA LEU A 18 0.61 -2.16 21.17
C LEU A 18 0.94 -2.67 19.76
N PRO A 19 0.52 -3.89 19.38
CA PRO A 19 0.73 -4.38 18.04
C PRO A 19 0.03 -3.44 17.04
N ILE A 20 0.82 -2.85 16.14
CA ILE A 20 0.30 -1.97 15.09
C ILE A 20 -0.12 -2.85 13.93
N THR A 21 -1.42 -3.14 13.83
CA THR A 21 -1.98 -3.70 12.60
C THR A 21 -2.36 -2.56 11.68
N ALA A 22 -1.71 -2.46 10.53
CA ALA A 22 -2.06 -1.46 9.51
C ALA A 22 -3.46 -1.76 8.97
N ARG A 23 -4.36 -0.79 9.06
CA ARG A 23 -5.67 -0.84 8.42
C ARG A 23 -5.61 0.06 7.19
N LEU A 24 -5.74 -0.55 6.01
CA LEU A 24 -5.61 0.12 4.73
C LEU A 24 -6.95 0.22 4.00
N GLY A 25 -8.06 0.21 4.75
CA GLY A 25 -9.41 0.38 4.22
C GLY A 25 -9.72 1.82 3.85
N ARG A 26 -10.83 2.01 3.12
CA ARG A 26 -11.31 3.34 2.71
C ARG A 26 -11.73 4.19 3.91
N GLU A 27 -12.27 3.52 4.94
CA GLU A 27 -12.71 4.09 6.22
C GLU A 27 -11.55 4.51 7.12
N ASP A 28 -10.36 3.94 6.93
CA ASP A 28 -9.15 4.27 7.69
C ASP A 28 -8.32 5.39 7.03
N PHE A 29 -8.76 5.90 5.87
CA PHE A 29 -8.06 6.97 5.14
C PHE A 29 -8.63 8.34 5.48
N LEU A 30 -7.80 9.18 6.10
CA LEU A 30 -8.17 10.56 6.42
C LEU A 30 -8.05 11.45 5.17
N GLN A 31 -9.18 11.95 4.69
CA GLN A 31 -9.21 12.97 3.65
C GLN A 31 -8.71 14.31 4.20
N ALA A 32 -7.81 14.95 3.47
CA ALA A 32 -7.28 16.27 3.75
C ALA A 32 -7.03 17.00 2.43
N GLN A 33 -6.88 18.33 2.48
CA GLN A 33 -6.61 19.14 1.28
C GLN A 33 -5.41 18.62 0.46
N ALA A 34 -4.38 18.10 1.12
CA ALA A 34 -3.18 17.59 0.46
C ALA A 34 -3.39 16.29 -0.34
N ASN A 35 -4.41 15.49 -0.01
CA ASN A 35 -4.67 14.19 -0.67
C ASN A 35 -6.03 14.13 -1.39
N GLU A 36 -6.84 15.18 -1.30
CA GLU A 36 -8.19 15.27 -1.87
C GLU A 36 -8.21 14.91 -3.36
N ARG A 37 -7.29 15.46 -4.15
CA ARG A 37 -7.23 15.19 -5.59
C ARG A 37 -6.90 13.72 -5.89
N ALA A 38 -5.99 13.12 -5.13
CA ALA A 38 -5.60 11.73 -5.31
C ALA A 38 -6.76 10.79 -4.92
N LEU A 39 -7.34 11.02 -3.75
CA LEU A 39 -8.49 10.25 -3.26
C LEU A 39 -9.70 10.36 -4.21
N SER A 40 -10.01 11.57 -4.69
CA SER A 40 -11.09 11.79 -5.65
C SER A 40 -10.87 11.05 -6.97
N MET A 41 -9.61 10.82 -7.38
CA MET A 41 -9.33 10.03 -8.56
C MET A 41 -9.52 8.54 -8.29
N ILE A 42 -9.08 8.04 -7.13
CA ILE A 42 -9.32 6.66 -6.71
C ILE A 42 -10.83 6.37 -6.64
N ASP A 43 -11.61 7.26 -6.02
CA ASP A 43 -13.06 7.13 -5.87
C ASP A 43 -13.83 7.20 -7.22
N LYS A 44 -13.20 7.66 -8.31
CA LYS A 44 -13.80 7.68 -9.66
C LYS A 44 -13.76 6.33 -10.37
N TRP A 45 -13.08 5.32 -9.84
CA TRP A 45 -13.08 4.00 -10.46
C TRP A 45 -14.52 3.43 -10.49
N PRO A 46 -14.99 2.84 -11.61
CA PRO A 46 -14.27 2.52 -12.85
C PRO A 46 -14.34 3.60 -13.96
N GLN A 47 -14.89 4.79 -13.69
CA GLN A 47 -15.02 5.90 -14.65
C GLN A 47 -13.74 6.76 -14.77
N TRP A 48 -12.57 6.14 -14.72
CA TRP A 48 -11.33 6.85 -14.98
C TRP A 48 -11.28 7.40 -16.40
N PRO A 49 -10.61 8.55 -16.62
CA PRO A 49 -10.51 9.15 -17.95
C PRO A 49 -9.61 8.35 -18.90
N ASP A 50 -8.75 7.50 -18.36
CA ASP A 50 -7.82 6.62 -19.09
C ASP A 50 -7.75 5.27 -18.35
N ILE A 51 -7.22 4.25 -19.02
CA ILE A 51 -7.06 2.89 -18.47
C ILE A 51 -5.90 2.80 -17.46
N ILE A 52 -4.97 3.77 -17.47
CA ILE A 52 -3.83 3.84 -16.55
C ILE A 52 -3.93 5.09 -15.69
N LEU A 53 -3.79 4.91 -14.36
CA LEU A 53 -3.63 5.98 -13.40
C LEU A 53 -2.25 5.91 -12.75
N GLN A 54 -1.49 7.00 -12.84
CA GLN A 54 -0.22 7.14 -12.13
C GLN A 54 -0.39 7.98 -10.87
N LEU A 55 0.05 7.43 -9.73
CA LEU A 55 0.01 8.10 -8.42
C LEU A 55 1.43 8.28 -7.88
N TYR A 56 1.87 9.53 -7.75
CA TYR A 56 3.20 9.89 -7.27
C TYR A 56 3.14 10.89 -6.11
N GLY A 57 4.22 10.94 -5.32
CA GLY A 57 4.31 11.76 -4.13
C GLY A 57 5.43 11.28 -3.19
N PRO A 58 5.82 12.08 -2.18
CA PRO A 58 6.91 11.74 -1.28
C PRO A 58 6.65 10.47 -0.45
N PRO A 59 7.67 9.83 0.13
CA PRO A 59 7.49 8.75 1.09
C PRO A 59 6.55 9.16 2.23
N GLY A 60 5.66 8.25 2.65
CA GLY A 60 4.69 8.52 3.72
C GLY A 60 3.46 9.34 3.31
N SER A 61 3.31 9.74 2.04
CA SER A 61 2.15 10.51 1.57
C SER A 61 0.86 9.70 1.36
N GLY A 62 0.84 8.41 1.73
CA GLY A 62 -0.35 7.55 1.62
C GLY A 62 -0.57 6.83 0.28
N LYS A 63 0.41 6.81 -0.63
CA LYS A 63 0.28 6.14 -1.95
C LYS A 63 -0.12 4.66 -1.84
N SER A 64 0.58 3.88 -1.03
CA SER A 64 0.27 2.45 -0.84
C SER A 64 -1.09 2.22 -0.18
N HIS A 65 -1.55 3.16 0.66
CA HIS A 65 -2.91 3.10 1.23
C HIS A 65 -3.97 3.36 0.15
N LEU A 66 -3.79 4.40 -0.67
CA LEU A 66 -4.68 4.69 -1.81
C LEU A 66 -4.71 3.52 -2.82
N LEU A 67 -3.57 2.91 -3.11
CA LEU A 67 -3.50 1.69 -3.93
C LEU A 67 -4.28 0.54 -3.31
N SER A 68 -4.18 0.33 -1.99
CA SER A 68 -4.91 -0.71 -1.28
C SER A 68 -6.43 -0.50 -1.33
N ILE A 69 -6.89 0.74 -1.14
CA ILE A 69 -8.31 1.12 -1.28
C ILE A 69 -8.82 0.74 -2.67
N TRP A 70 -8.13 1.20 -3.71
CA TRP A 70 -8.51 0.89 -5.09
C TRP A 70 -8.48 -0.61 -5.37
N THR A 71 -7.46 -1.32 -4.88
CA THR A 71 -7.30 -2.76 -5.07
C THR A 71 -8.50 -3.54 -4.54
N GLN A 72 -9.02 -3.15 -3.36
CA GLN A 72 -10.21 -3.76 -2.78
C GLN A 72 -11.45 -3.50 -3.64
N CYS A 73 -11.63 -2.28 -4.14
CA CYS A 73 -12.77 -1.92 -4.99
C CYS A 73 -12.71 -2.57 -6.38
N ALA A 74 -11.52 -2.65 -6.99
CA ALA A 74 -11.30 -3.16 -8.33
C ALA A 74 -11.03 -4.67 -8.40
N GLN A 75 -10.88 -5.33 -7.24
CA GLN A 75 -10.41 -6.70 -7.13
C GLN A 75 -9.09 -6.93 -7.90
N ALA A 76 -8.19 -5.96 -7.82
CA ALA A 76 -6.98 -5.93 -8.64
C ALA A 76 -5.90 -6.89 -8.11
N CYS A 77 -5.05 -7.38 -9.01
CA CYS A 77 -3.80 -8.04 -8.65
C CYS A 77 -2.71 -6.98 -8.44
N VAL A 78 -1.96 -7.06 -7.33
CA VAL A 78 -0.93 -6.07 -6.99
C VAL A 78 0.46 -6.69 -7.06
N TYR A 79 1.36 -5.99 -7.74
CA TYR A 79 2.77 -6.34 -7.87
C TYR A 79 3.66 -5.23 -7.27
N GLN A 80 4.88 -5.60 -6.88
CA GLN A 80 5.91 -4.63 -6.55
C GLN A 80 6.69 -4.28 -7.81
N GLY A 81 7.14 -3.03 -7.96
CA GLY A 81 7.96 -2.63 -9.11
C GLY A 81 9.23 -3.47 -9.27
N SER A 82 9.80 -3.97 -8.17
CA SER A 82 10.95 -4.88 -8.19
C SER A 82 10.63 -6.33 -8.60
N ALA A 83 9.35 -6.66 -8.77
CA ALA A 83 8.86 -8.02 -9.06
C ALA A 83 7.59 -7.94 -9.92
N LEU A 84 7.76 -7.50 -11.17
CA LEU A 84 6.69 -7.47 -12.17
C LEU A 84 6.38 -8.88 -12.67
N PRO A 85 5.12 -9.16 -13.06
CA PRO A 85 4.73 -10.45 -13.61
C PRO A 85 5.31 -10.65 -15.02
N THR A 86 5.48 -11.91 -15.42
CA THR A 86 5.78 -12.24 -16.82
C THR A 86 4.51 -12.21 -17.67
N VAL A 87 4.68 -12.18 -19.00
CA VAL A 87 3.55 -12.26 -19.95
C VAL A 87 2.77 -13.55 -19.74
N GLU A 88 3.45 -14.68 -19.57
CA GLU A 88 2.80 -15.98 -19.35
C GLU A 88 1.98 -16.00 -18.05
N GLU A 89 2.44 -15.31 -17.01
CA GLU A 89 1.68 -15.18 -15.76
C GLU A 89 0.43 -14.35 -15.93
N LEU A 90 0.51 -13.24 -16.67
CA LEU A 90 -0.64 -12.38 -16.99
C LEU A 90 -1.66 -13.12 -17.86
N GLU A 91 -1.22 -13.85 -18.88
CA GLU A 91 -2.11 -14.66 -19.73
C GLU A 91 -2.83 -15.75 -18.92
N ARG A 92 -2.13 -16.39 -17.98
CA ARG A 92 -2.69 -17.45 -17.14
C ARG A 92 -3.70 -16.92 -16.12
N THR A 93 -3.42 -15.76 -15.51
CA THR A 93 -4.25 -15.19 -14.44
C THR A 93 -5.37 -14.28 -14.97
N ALA A 94 -5.17 -13.69 -16.15
CA ALA A 94 -6.08 -12.79 -16.85
C ALA A 94 -6.76 -11.78 -15.91
N PRO A 95 -6.01 -10.97 -15.14
CA PRO A 95 -6.58 -10.08 -14.16
C PRO A 95 -7.35 -8.94 -14.84
N LEU A 96 -8.51 -8.57 -14.30
CA LEU A 96 -9.31 -7.45 -14.82
C LEU A 96 -8.69 -6.08 -14.51
N ALA A 97 -7.88 -6.01 -13.45
CA ALA A 97 -7.20 -4.80 -13.01
C ALA A 97 -5.86 -5.16 -12.36
N LEU A 98 -4.86 -4.31 -12.58
CA LEU A 98 -3.50 -4.51 -12.08
C LEU A 98 -2.98 -3.26 -11.40
N GLY A 99 -2.43 -3.42 -10.19
CA GLY A 99 -1.74 -2.39 -9.45
C GLY A 99 -0.24 -2.65 -9.34
N ILE A 100 0.57 -1.61 -9.43
CA ILE A 100 2.03 -1.68 -9.20
C ILE A 100 2.38 -0.71 -8.09
N ASP A 101 2.90 -1.21 -6.97
CA ASP A 101 3.48 -0.37 -5.92
C ASP A 101 4.98 -0.18 -6.14
N ASN A 102 5.52 0.96 -5.70
CA ASN A 102 6.95 1.30 -5.81
C ASN A 102 7.51 1.12 -7.25
N ILE A 103 6.79 1.64 -8.25
CA ILE A 103 7.16 1.55 -9.68
C ILE A 103 8.55 2.16 -9.98
N ASP A 104 9.03 3.07 -9.15
CA ASP A 104 10.39 3.62 -9.19
C ASP A 104 11.50 2.57 -8.95
N ARG A 105 11.13 1.36 -8.52
CA ARG A 105 12.05 0.23 -8.30
C ARG A 105 12.05 -0.80 -9.42
N VAL A 106 11.43 -0.49 -10.56
CA VAL A 106 11.48 -1.35 -11.75
C VAL A 106 12.91 -1.39 -12.28
N HIS A 107 13.41 -2.60 -12.54
CA HIS A 107 14.71 -2.84 -13.17
C HIS A 107 14.58 -3.36 -14.61
N ASP A 108 13.45 -3.99 -14.93
CA ASP A 108 13.14 -4.51 -16.26
C ASP A 108 12.05 -3.65 -16.92
N GLU A 109 12.50 -2.70 -17.74
CA GLU A 109 11.60 -1.82 -18.51
C GLU A 109 10.81 -2.57 -19.58
N THR A 110 11.31 -3.71 -20.06
CA THR A 110 10.61 -4.54 -21.06
C THR A 110 9.42 -5.23 -20.42
N ALA A 111 9.59 -5.80 -19.22
CA ALA A 111 8.48 -6.34 -18.44
C ALA A 111 7.42 -5.27 -18.15
N LEU A 112 7.84 -4.05 -17.76
CA LEU A 112 6.90 -2.94 -17.55
C LEU A 112 6.15 -2.58 -18.84
N PHE A 113 6.83 -2.53 -19.98
CA PHE A 113 6.18 -2.27 -21.27
C PHE A 113 5.08 -3.29 -21.57
N HIS A 114 5.31 -4.58 -21.31
CA HIS A 114 4.31 -5.63 -21.49
C HIS A 114 3.14 -5.56 -20.51
N VAL A 115 3.35 -5.05 -19.29
CA VAL A 115 2.24 -4.83 -18.34
C VAL A 115 1.33 -3.69 -18.80
N LEU A 116 1.86 -2.70 -19.51
CA LEU A 116 1.13 -1.51 -19.94
C LEU A 116 0.39 -1.68 -21.29
N ASN A 117 0.64 -2.74 -22.06
CA ASN A 117 0.08 -2.97 -23.40
C ASN A 117 -0.52 -4.37 -23.54
#